data_AF-A0A662F497-F1
#
_entry.id   AF-A0A662F497-F1
#
_cell.length_a   1.000
_cell.length_b   1.000
_cell.length_c   1.000
_cell.angle_alpha   90.00
_cell.angle_beta   90.00
_cell.angle_gamma   90.00
#
_symmetry.space_group_name_H-M   'P 1'
#
loop_
_entity.id
_entity.type
_entity.pdbx_description
1 polymer ?
#
loop_
_entity_poly.entity_id
_entity_poly.type
_entity_poly.pdbx_seq_one_letter_code
_entity_poly.pdbx_strand_id
1 'polypeptide(L)'
;MNSTSLRVELVTNLRVMPVKIAQETGLYTACVQAMDNPVAKTLPCGINPSHLLELAQNPAYSLKDLGRLLDVSYESVRQALIQLGVHPAWKSSRRAFLEWMLSYNRKLSLLKRLMQDLLAIPRIQLERLVEGLSAIPRPGLEHLVLDLLAVARTKGDGYEQEAMDKAIAYRYSRCPHTTIPLAKLFELFHTYIFGIAHGERPMLKQVGARLGLHFTTVSKVLIKMDAGKPYVGVKHYEKLTSYQMRQVAMACIVDTRLNNSDMGYLLGIPPNKFRDFRRRRSLKARQPPFLKNDCFGRKLMYSDAIRLYQALGDGCSLKEARLKVGLSHKDARWLLRNRREIEIEVERFMNYIRALDLYDALDLGYGKEEAMYLAGITSEVDYYYLIQARETLEARVEKVLANSQSI
;
A
#
# COMPACT_ATOMS: atom_id res chain seq x y z
N MET A 1 -27.29 25.53 -3.56
CA MET A 1 -26.66 25.12 -2.29
C MET A 1 -25.32 24.47 -2.60
N ASN A 2 -24.22 24.94 -1.98
CA ASN A 2 -22.84 24.56 -2.34
C ASN A 2 -22.50 23.14 -1.84
N SER A 3 -21.78 22.35 -2.65
CA SER A 3 -21.36 20.95 -2.37
C SER A 3 -20.56 20.77 -1.07
N THR A 4 -20.00 21.84 -0.53
CA THR A 4 -19.37 21.93 0.80
C THR A 4 -20.37 21.80 1.95
N SER A 5 -21.61 22.26 1.78
CA SER A 5 -22.68 22.20 2.80
C SER A 5 -23.17 20.77 3.07
N LEU A 6 -23.19 19.92 2.05
CA LEU A 6 -23.78 18.57 2.10
C LEU A 6 -22.78 17.48 2.57
N ARG A 7 -21.47 17.65 2.31
CA ARG A 7 -20.44 16.86 3.01
C ARG A 7 -20.48 17.12 4.51
N VAL A 8 -20.75 18.35 4.90
CA VAL A 8 -20.93 18.72 6.30
C VAL A 8 -22.19 18.05 6.84
N GLU A 9 -23.31 18.01 6.13
CA GLU A 9 -24.59 17.39 6.57
C GLU A 9 -24.57 15.85 6.72
N LEU A 10 -23.89 15.11 5.84
CA LEU A 10 -23.75 13.64 5.94
C LEU A 10 -22.75 13.22 7.02
N VAL A 11 -21.63 13.96 7.12
CA VAL A 11 -20.64 13.76 8.18
C VAL A 11 -21.21 14.20 9.53
N THR A 12 -22.01 15.26 9.58
CA THR A 12 -22.74 15.65 10.80
C THR A 12 -23.79 14.63 11.15
N ASN A 13 -24.62 14.10 10.25
CA ASN A 13 -25.60 13.06 10.64
C ASN A 13 -24.94 11.80 11.21
N LEU A 14 -23.81 11.34 10.66
CA LEU A 14 -23.05 10.20 11.21
C LEU A 14 -22.31 10.53 12.52
N ARG A 15 -21.99 11.80 12.78
CA ARG A 15 -21.37 12.26 14.04
C ARG A 15 -22.39 12.64 15.11
N VAL A 16 -23.58 13.09 14.73
CA VAL A 16 -24.63 13.64 15.59
C VAL A 16 -25.64 12.57 16.00
N MET A 17 -25.93 11.58 15.15
CA MET A 17 -26.88 10.52 15.50
C MET A 17 -26.45 9.62 16.67
N PRO A 18 -25.17 9.21 16.79
CA PRO A 18 -24.73 8.50 17.99
C PRO A 18 -24.97 9.32 19.27
N VAL A 19 -24.76 10.64 19.21
CA VAL A 19 -24.99 11.57 20.33
C VAL A 19 -26.48 11.69 20.66
N LYS A 20 -27.33 11.85 19.64
CA LYS A 20 -28.79 11.93 19.82
C LYS A 20 -29.36 10.65 20.43
N ILE A 21 -28.93 9.48 19.94
CA ILE A 21 -29.34 8.18 20.47
C ILE A 21 -28.84 8.01 21.91
N ALA A 22 -27.61 8.44 22.22
CA ALA A 22 -27.08 8.41 23.59
C ALA A 22 -27.88 9.31 24.56
N GLN A 23 -28.39 10.45 24.10
CA GLN A 23 -29.28 11.31 24.89
C GLN A 23 -30.67 10.68 25.09
N GLU A 24 -31.29 10.21 24.00
CA GLU A 24 -32.65 9.61 24.03
C GLU A 24 -32.70 8.33 24.88
N THR A 25 -31.61 7.56 24.93
CA THR A 25 -31.51 6.32 25.72
C THR A 25 -30.98 6.53 27.13
N GLY A 26 -30.71 7.78 27.54
CA GLY A 26 -30.21 8.11 28.86
C GLY A 26 -28.75 7.69 29.13
N LEU A 27 -28.00 7.26 28.10
CA LEU A 27 -26.60 6.86 28.21
C LEU A 27 -25.71 8.02 28.65
N TYR A 28 -25.94 9.22 28.12
CA TYR A 28 -25.18 10.40 28.51
C TYR A 28 -25.34 10.69 30.01
N THR A 29 -26.58 10.68 30.50
CA THR A 29 -26.90 10.88 31.92
C THR A 29 -26.29 9.79 32.80
N ALA A 30 -26.36 8.52 32.38
CA ALA A 30 -25.76 7.41 33.11
C ALA A 30 -24.23 7.53 33.20
N CYS A 31 -23.57 7.94 32.11
CA CYS A 31 -22.12 8.17 32.12
C CYS A 31 -21.72 9.34 33.04
N VAL A 32 -22.49 10.43 33.05
CA VAL A 32 -22.22 11.58 33.92
C VAL A 32 -22.40 11.20 35.39
N GLN A 33 -23.50 10.53 35.75
CA GLN A 33 -23.74 10.05 37.11
C GLN A 33 -22.69 9.03 37.59
N ALA A 34 -22.14 8.24 36.68
CA ALA A 34 -21.08 7.28 36.99
C ALA A 34 -19.71 7.93 37.26
N MET A 35 -19.47 9.19 36.85
CA MET A 35 -18.24 9.92 37.19
C MET A 35 -18.15 10.25 38.68
N ASP A 36 -19.31 10.47 39.32
CA ASP A 36 -19.41 10.77 40.75
C ASP A 36 -19.50 9.51 41.62
N ASN A 37 -19.48 8.32 41.01
CA ASN A 37 -19.60 7.05 41.71
C ASN A 37 -18.27 6.70 42.44
N PRO A 38 -18.26 6.51 43.77
CA PRO A 38 -17.05 6.17 44.52
C PRO A 38 -16.39 4.85 44.07
N VAL A 39 -17.14 3.96 43.41
CA VAL A 39 -16.65 2.69 42.81
C VAL A 39 -15.72 2.93 41.61
N ALA A 40 -15.76 4.12 40.99
CA ALA A 40 -14.83 4.48 39.92
C ALA A 40 -13.36 4.44 40.39
N LYS A 41 -13.10 4.65 41.69
CA LYS A 41 -11.74 4.59 42.27
C LYS A 41 -11.22 3.16 42.49
N THR A 42 -12.07 2.14 42.34
CA THR A 42 -11.76 0.73 42.63
C THR A 42 -11.77 -0.17 41.39
N LEU A 43 -11.81 0.40 40.18
CA LEU A 43 -11.75 -0.39 38.94
C LEU A 43 -10.44 -1.20 38.86
N PRO A 44 -10.45 -2.38 38.20
CA PRO A 44 -9.26 -3.20 38.03
C PRO A 44 -8.09 -2.41 37.41
N CYS A 45 -6.86 -2.72 37.85
CA CYS A 45 -5.62 -2.06 37.43
C CYS A 45 -5.56 -1.84 35.91
N GLY A 46 -5.45 -0.57 35.47
CA GLY A 46 -5.21 -0.20 34.07
C GLY A 46 -6.34 0.50 33.33
N ILE A 47 -7.59 0.49 33.84
CA ILE A 47 -8.71 1.22 33.22
C ILE A 47 -8.90 2.57 33.89
N ASN A 48 -8.67 3.65 33.16
CA ASN A 48 -9.05 4.99 33.59
C ASN A 48 -10.59 5.16 33.45
N PRO A 49 -11.36 5.32 34.55
CA PRO A 49 -12.82 5.41 34.51
C PRO A 49 -13.32 6.58 33.67
N SER A 50 -12.66 7.73 33.76
CA SER A 50 -13.04 8.94 33.01
C SER A 50 -12.93 8.72 31.50
N HIS A 51 -11.82 8.13 31.06
CA HIS A 51 -11.57 7.83 29.65
C HIS A 51 -12.51 6.73 29.13
N LEU A 52 -12.82 5.71 29.94
CA LEU A 52 -13.82 4.70 29.58
C LEU A 52 -15.21 5.32 29.39
N LEU A 53 -15.65 6.18 30.32
CA LEU A 53 -16.97 6.80 30.26
C LEU A 53 -17.10 7.78 29.09
N GLU A 54 -16.05 8.54 28.78
CA GLU A 54 -15.99 9.42 27.61
C GLU A 54 -16.17 8.63 26.30
N LEU A 55 -15.45 7.52 26.14
CA LEU A 55 -15.58 6.66 24.96
C LEU A 55 -16.93 5.93 24.91
N ALA A 56 -17.44 5.49 26.06
CA ALA A 56 -18.69 4.74 26.18
C ALA A 56 -19.93 5.58 25.83
N GLN A 57 -19.87 6.91 25.94
CA GLN A 57 -20.95 7.81 25.51
C GLN A 57 -21.27 7.71 24.02
N ASN A 58 -20.38 7.17 23.20
CA ASN A 58 -20.61 6.98 21.78
C ASN A 58 -21.06 5.53 21.49
N PRO A 59 -22.36 5.29 21.22
CA PRO A 59 -22.89 3.94 20.97
C PRO A 59 -22.40 3.33 19.64
N ALA A 60 -21.60 4.04 18.84
CA ALA A 60 -20.97 3.48 17.65
C ALA A 60 -19.87 2.46 17.99
N TYR A 61 -19.17 2.64 19.12
CA TYR A 61 -18.11 1.74 19.56
C TYR A 61 -18.68 0.46 20.19
N SER A 62 -18.17 -0.71 19.78
CA SER A 62 -18.47 -1.98 20.45
C SER A 62 -17.54 -2.19 21.66
N LEU A 63 -17.85 -3.16 22.53
CA LEU A 63 -16.95 -3.55 23.64
C LEU A 63 -15.55 -3.94 23.14
N LYS A 64 -15.46 -4.53 21.94
CA LYS A 64 -14.18 -4.88 21.31
C LYS A 64 -13.41 -3.63 20.87
N ASP A 65 -14.11 -2.61 20.38
CA ASP A 65 -13.49 -1.35 19.97
C ASP A 65 -13.01 -0.56 21.18
N LEU A 66 -13.85 -0.48 22.23
CA LEU A 66 -13.49 0.12 23.52
C LEU A 66 -12.28 -0.60 24.14
N GLY A 67 -12.25 -1.94 24.11
CA GLY A 67 -11.11 -2.71 24.61
C GLY A 67 -9.81 -2.42 23.86
N ARG A 68 -9.86 -2.31 22.53
CA ARG A 68 -8.69 -1.91 21.73
C ARG A 68 -8.21 -0.49 22.03
N LEU A 69 -9.13 0.46 22.22
CA LEU A 69 -8.80 1.85 22.50
C LEU A 69 -8.22 2.07 23.90
N LEU A 70 -8.60 1.21 24.85
CA LEU A 70 -8.16 1.26 26.25
C LEU A 70 -7.04 0.25 26.56
N ASP A 71 -6.55 -0.49 25.55
CA ASP A 71 -5.55 -1.56 25.69
C ASP A 71 -5.90 -2.63 26.74
N VAL A 72 -7.18 -3.01 26.79
CA VAL A 72 -7.70 -4.02 27.72
C VAL A 72 -8.64 -5.01 27.01
N SER A 73 -8.88 -6.15 27.63
CA SER A 73 -9.82 -7.13 27.06
C SER A 73 -11.26 -6.58 27.05
N TYR A 74 -12.04 -6.98 26.04
CA TYR A 74 -13.46 -6.56 25.94
C TYR A 74 -14.28 -6.99 27.16
N GLU A 75 -13.89 -8.08 27.82
CA GLU A 75 -14.53 -8.55 29.05
C GLU A 75 -14.19 -7.64 30.22
N SER A 76 -12.96 -7.13 30.30
CA SER A 76 -12.57 -6.13 31.32
C SER A 76 -13.37 -4.84 31.16
N VAL A 77 -13.59 -4.39 29.92
CA VAL A 77 -14.47 -3.23 29.62
C VAL A 77 -15.91 -3.51 30.04
N ARG A 78 -16.42 -4.71 29.74
CA ARG A 78 -17.78 -5.12 30.13
C ARG A 78 -17.95 -5.08 31.64
N GLN A 79 -17.03 -5.70 32.39
CA GLN A 79 -17.06 -5.73 33.85
C GLN A 79 -16.96 -4.32 34.44
N ALA A 80 -16.08 -3.47 33.91
CA ALA A 80 -15.96 -2.07 34.34
C ALA A 80 -17.27 -1.29 34.12
N LEU A 81 -17.91 -1.42 32.95
CA LEU A 81 -19.20 -0.77 32.70
C LEU A 81 -20.32 -1.30 33.60
N ILE A 82 -20.28 -2.57 34.00
CA ILE A 82 -21.24 -3.16 34.95
C ILE A 82 -21.01 -2.57 36.35
N GLN A 83 -19.76 -2.54 36.81
CA GLN A 83 -19.38 -1.99 38.11
C GLN A 83 -19.72 -0.50 38.24
N LEU A 84 -19.60 0.26 37.15
CA LEU A 84 -19.99 1.67 37.08
C LEU A 84 -21.51 1.88 36.92
N GLY A 85 -22.30 0.82 36.74
CA GLY A 85 -23.76 0.91 36.54
C GLY A 85 -24.19 1.39 35.15
N VAL A 86 -23.27 1.58 34.21
CA VAL A 86 -23.52 2.17 32.88
C VAL A 86 -23.89 1.12 31.83
N HIS A 87 -23.50 -0.14 32.04
CA HIS A 87 -23.67 -1.22 31.06
C HIS A 87 -25.12 -1.40 30.54
N PRO A 88 -26.19 -1.33 31.36
CA PRO A 88 -27.56 -1.42 30.85
C PRO A 88 -27.94 -0.29 29.87
N ALA A 89 -27.59 0.95 30.21
CA ALA A 89 -27.84 2.12 29.36
C ALA A 89 -27.01 2.05 28.07
N TRP A 90 -25.75 1.66 28.18
CA TRP A 90 -24.86 1.46 27.02
C TRP A 90 -25.41 0.39 26.06
N LYS A 91 -25.86 -0.75 26.60
CA LYS A 91 -26.45 -1.85 25.81
C LYS A 91 -27.71 -1.42 25.08
N SER A 92 -28.59 -0.65 25.73
CA SER A 92 -29.81 -0.11 25.13
C SER A 92 -29.49 0.86 23.99
N SER A 93 -28.60 1.82 24.24
CA SER A 93 -28.11 2.80 23.26
C SER A 93 -27.45 2.15 22.05
N ARG A 94 -26.62 1.14 22.28
CA ARG A 94 -25.98 0.33 21.23
C ARG A 94 -27.01 -0.38 20.36
N ARG A 95 -28.04 -0.96 20.95
CA ARG A 95 -29.12 -1.64 20.22
C ARG A 95 -29.91 -0.66 19.36
N ALA A 96 -30.32 0.48 19.92
CA ALA A 96 -31.02 1.53 19.19
C ALA A 96 -30.18 2.06 18.01
N PHE A 97 -28.87 2.26 18.21
CA PHE A 97 -27.95 2.62 17.14
C PHE A 97 -27.86 1.56 16.04
N LEU A 98 -27.80 0.27 16.39
CA LEU A 98 -27.77 -0.82 15.41
C LEU A 98 -29.10 -0.94 14.63
N GLU A 99 -30.23 -0.77 15.30
CA GLU A 99 -31.56 -0.77 14.65
C GLU A 99 -31.72 0.43 13.70
N TRP A 100 -31.25 1.62 14.10
CA TRP A 100 -31.17 2.78 13.23
C TRP A 100 -30.26 2.52 12.03
N MET A 101 -29.05 1.98 12.24
CA MET A 101 -28.12 1.61 11.17
C MET A 101 -28.73 0.60 10.20
N LEU A 102 -29.46 -0.40 10.70
CA LEU A 102 -30.16 -1.39 9.87
C LEU A 102 -31.30 -0.76 9.06
N SER A 103 -32.10 0.11 9.68
CA SER A 103 -33.17 0.87 9.00
C SER A 103 -32.61 1.81 7.93
N TYR A 104 -31.52 2.52 8.26
CA TYR A 104 -30.78 3.36 7.34
C TYR A 104 -30.24 2.56 6.14
N ASN A 105 -29.60 1.41 6.40
CA ASN A 105 -29.10 0.52 5.35
C ASN A 105 -30.24 -0.10 4.51
N ARG A 106 -31.39 -0.43 5.11
CA ARG A 106 -32.57 -0.92 4.40
C ARG A 106 -33.16 0.15 3.49
N LYS A 107 -33.34 1.38 3.98
CA LYS A 107 -33.77 2.53 3.17
C LYS A 107 -32.80 2.78 2.01
N LEU A 108 -31.50 2.68 2.26
CA LEU A 108 -30.46 2.76 1.23
C LEU A 108 -30.56 1.62 0.20
N SER A 109 -30.90 0.41 0.63
CA SER A 109 -31.07 -0.75 -0.26
C SER A 109 -32.35 -0.70 -1.10
N LEU A 110 -33.44 -0.14 -0.54
CA LEU A 110 -34.69 0.13 -1.24
C LEU A 110 -34.51 1.23 -2.29
N LEU A 111 -33.81 2.31 -1.93
CA LEU A 111 -33.40 3.35 -2.88
C LEU A 111 -32.55 2.75 -4.01
N LYS A 112 -31.60 1.87 -3.69
CA LYS A 112 -30.78 1.16 -4.70
C LYS A 112 -31.60 0.26 -5.63
N ARG A 113 -32.62 -0.44 -5.14
CA ARG A 113 -33.53 -1.26 -5.97
C ARG A 113 -34.40 -0.40 -6.88
N LEU A 114 -35.04 0.63 -6.32
CA LEU A 114 -35.79 1.62 -7.10
C LEU A 114 -34.92 2.24 -8.20
N MET A 115 -33.64 2.51 -7.93
CA MET A 115 -32.71 3.02 -8.95
C MET A 115 -32.37 2.01 -10.05
N GLN A 116 -32.29 0.71 -9.74
CA GLN A 116 -32.11 -0.33 -10.77
C GLN A 116 -33.34 -0.46 -11.67
N ASP A 117 -34.53 -0.31 -11.08
CA ASP A 117 -35.79 -0.36 -11.81
C ASP A 117 -36.00 0.92 -12.65
N LEU A 118 -35.56 2.09 -12.16
CA LEU A 118 -35.62 3.37 -12.89
C LEU A 118 -34.66 3.45 -14.09
N LEU A 119 -33.54 2.72 -14.07
CA LEU A 119 -32.61 2.60 -15.22
C LEU A 119 -33.21 1.78 -16.38
N ALA A 120 -34.29 1.03 -16.14
CA ALA A 120 -35.01 0.28 -17.17
C ALA A 120 -36.16 1.09 -17.82
N ILE A 121 -36.41 2.31 -17.37
CA ILE A 121 -37.55 3.13 -17.81
C ILE A 121 -37.16 3.99 -19.03
N PRO A 122 -37.98 4.03 -20.10
CA PRO A 122 -37.76 4.91 -21.24
C PRO A 122 -37.69 6.40 -20.84
N ARG A 123 -36.73 7.13 -21.42
CA ARG A 123 -36.36 8.54 -21.11
C ARG A 123 -37.53 9.50 -20.84
N ILE A 124 -38.58 9.44 -21.65
CA ILE A 124 -39.77 10.31 -21.55
C ILE A 124 -40.49 10.14 -20.20
N GLN A 125 -40.48 8.93 -19.63
CA GLN A 125 -41.08 8.63 -18.34
C GLN A 125 -40.16 9.05 -17.18
N LEU A 126 -38.83 9.06 -17.39
CA LEU A 126 -37.85 9.53 -16.42
C LEU A 126 -37.92 11.05 -16.22
N GLU A 127 -38.10 11.82 -17.30
CA GLU A 127 -38.27 13.28 -17.26
C GLU A 127 -39.53 13.69 -16.46
N ARG A 128 -40.66 13.01 -16.70
CA ARG A 128 -41.91 13.21 -15.94
C ARG A 128 -41.77 12.82 -14.46
N LEU A 129 -40.99 11.78 -14.17
CA LEU A 129 -40.74 11.34 -12.80
C LEU A 129 -39.85 12.34 -12.04
N VAL A 130 -38.87 12.96 -12.71
CA VAL A 130 -38.03 14.03 -12.16
C VAL A 130 -38.84 15.30 -11.89
N GLU A 131 -39.76 15.69 -12.77
CA GLU A 131 -40.72 16.78 -12.53
C GLU A 131 -41.61 16.50 -11.31
N GLY A 132 -42.12 15.27 -11.17
CA GLY A 132 -42.91 14.87 -10.00
C GLY A 132 -42.12 14.84 -8.69
N LEU A 133 -40.84 14.44 -8.73
CA LEU A 133 -39.98 14.35 -7.55
C LEU A 133 -39.43 15.72 -7.10
N SER A 134 -39.23 16.66 -8.03
CA SER A 134 -38.76 18.02 -7.70
C SER A 134 -39.85 18.90 -7.07
N ALA A 135 -41.12 18.49 -7.14
CA ALA A 135 -42.23 19.11 -6.43
C ALA A 135 -42.32 18.72 -4.93
N ILE A 136 -41.55 17.73 -4.46
CA ILE A 136 -41.59 17.23 -3.08
C ILE A 136 -40.34 17.71 -2.32
N PRO A 137 -40.45 18.63 -1.35
CA PRO A 137 -39.30 19.11 -0.60
C PRO A 137 -38.86 18.04 0.41
N ARG A 138 -37.79 17.30 0.10
CA ARG A 138 -37.16 16.34 1.03
C ARG A 138 -35.63 16.48 1.05
N PRO A 139 -35.04 16.77 2.22
CA PRO A 139 -33.59 16.78 2.37
C PRO A 139 -33.00 15.40 2.05
N GLY A 140 -31.98 15.35 1.19
CA GLY A 140 -31.23 14.13 0.85
C GLY A 140 -31.53 13.48 -0.52
N LEU A 141 -32.59 13.91 -1.23
CA LEU A 141 -32.89 13.47 -2.61
C LEU A 141 -32.32 14.40 -3.70
N GLU A 142 -31.85 15.59 -3.31
CA GLU A 142 -31.39 16.64 -4.22
C GLU A 142 -30.21 16.19 -5.10
N HIS A 143 -29.28 15.39 -4.57
CA HIS A 143 -28.16 14.85 -5.34
C HIS A 143 -28.59 13.82 -6.39
N LEU A 144 -29.61 13.01 -6.08
CA LEU A 144 -30.16 12.04 -7.02
C LEU A 144 -30.83 12.79 -8.19
N VAL A 145 -31.60 13.84 -7.88
CA VAL A 145 -32.23 14.69 -8.88
C VAL A 145 -31.19 15.43 -9.72
N LEU A 146 -30.11 15.95 -9.11
CA LEU A 146 -29.03 16.61 -9.85
C LEU A 146 -28.22 15.66 -10.73
N ASP A 147 -27.94 14.44 -10.26
CA ASP A 147 -27.26 13.40 -11.05
C ASP A 147 -28.17 12.91 -12.20
N LEU A 148 -29.47 12.74 -11.96
CA LEU A 148 -30.46 12.39 -12.99
C LEU A 148 -30.68 13.53 -14.01
N LEU A 149 -30.65 14.79 -13.56
CA LEU A 149 -30.68 15.96 -14.42
C LEU A 149 -29.39 16.08 -15.24
N ALA A 150 -28.24 15.68 -14.71
CA ALA A 150 -26.99 15.64 -15.47
C ALA A 150 -27.07 14.61 -16.61
N VAL A 151 -27.69 13.45 -16.38
CA VAL A 151 -27.98 12.43 -17.40
C VAL A 151 -28.97 12.94 -18.45
N ALA A 152 -30.03 13.63 -18.03
CA ALA A 152 -31.02 14.20 -18.96
C ALA A 152 -30.44 15.33 -19.83
N ARG A 153 -29.38 16.01 -19.34
CA ARG A 153 -28.75 17.19 -19.95
C ARG A 153 -27.49 16.92 -20.76
N THR A 154 -26.87 15.74 -20.67
CA THR A 154 -25.78 15.37 -21.57
C THR A 154 -26.32 15.26 -23.00
N LYS A 155 -26.09 16.31 -23.79
CA LYS A 155 -26.13 16.27 -25.25
C LYS A 155 -24.70 16.03 -25.73
N GLY A 156 -24.41 14.86 -26.27
CA GLY A 156 -23.10 14.62 -26.86
C GLY A 156 -22.95 13.23 -27.42
N ASP A 157 -22.01 13.11 -28.34
CA ASP A 157 -21.70 11.91 -29.13
C ASP A 157 -21.57 10.64 -28.29
N GLY A 158 -21.68 9.46 -28.92
CA GLY A 158 -21.81 8.15 -28.25
C GLY A 158 -20.79 7.86 -27.14
N TYR A 159 -19.61 8.49 -27.18
CA TYR A 159 -18.58 8.37 -26.14
C TYR A 159 -18.93 9.07 -24.82
N GLU A 160 -19.61 10.22 -24.86
CA GLU A 160 -20.04 10.93 -23.65
C GLU A 160 -21.15 10.16 -22.94
N GLN A 161 -22.07 9.59 -23.71
CA GLN A 161 -23.13 8.74 -23.19
C GLN A 161 -22.55 7.47 -22.54
N GLU A 162 -21.64 6.78 -23.22
CA GLU A 162 -20.96 5.60 -22.66
C GLU A 162 -20.16 5.92 -21.39
N ALA A 163 -19.47 7.06 -21.36
CA ALA A 163 -18.73 7.52 -20.19
C ALA A 163 -19.63 7.79 -18.99
N MET A 164 -20.80 8.40 -19.23
CA MET A 164 -21.79 8.69 -18.19
C MET A 164 -22.41 7.41 -17.64
N ASP A 165 -22.78 6.47 -18.50
CA ASP A 165 -23.35 5.18 -18.11
C ASP A 165 -22.38 4.39 -17.22
N LYS A 166 -21.09 4.34 -17.59
CA LYS A 166 -20.04 3.70 -16.79
C LYS A 166 -19.77 4.44 -15.48
N ALA A 167 -19.84 5.77 -15.47
CA ALA A 167 -19.68 6.58 -14.26
C ALA A 167 -20.77 6.27 -13.22
N ILE A 168 -22.01 6.16 -13.67
CA ILE A 168 -23.17 5.81 -12.84
C ILE A 168 -23.06 4.38 -12.35
N ALA A 169 -22.82 3.42 -13.26
CA ALA A 169 -22.67 2.01 -12.92
C ALA A 169 -21.57 1.80 -11.86
N TYR A 170 -20.44 2.51 -11.95
CA TYR A 170 -19.40 2.44 -10.94
C TYR A 170 -19.82 3.04 -9.60
N ARG A 171 -20.39 4.26 -9.63
CA ARG A 171 -20.84 5.01 -8.44
C ARG A 171 -21.82 4.20 -7.59
N TYR A 172 -22.68 3.44 -8.24
CA TYR A 172 -23.72 2.64 -7.58
C TYR A 172 -23.36 1.15 -7.43
N SER A 173 -22.17 0.74 -7.89
CA SER A 173 -21.67 -0.62 -7.67
C SER A 173 -21.46 -0.93 -6.17
N ARG A 174 -21.54 -2.20 -5.76
CA ARG A 174 -21.31 -2.67 -4.38
C ARG A 174 -19.83 -2.61 -3.94
N CYS A 175 -19.05 -1.63 -4.42
CA CYS A 175 -17.62 -1.51 -4.12
C CYS A 175 -17.37 -0.61 -2.88
N PRO A 176 -16.37 -0.91 -2.03
CA PRO A 176 -16.03 -0.12 -0.83
C PRO A 176 -15.32 1.22 -1.14
N HIS A 177 -15.15 1.59 -2.41
CA HIS A 177 -14.45 2.82 -2.86
C HIS A 177 -15.41 3.88 -3.44
N THR A 178 -16.68 3.84 -3.05
CA THR A 178 -17.81 4.65 -3.60
C THR A 178 -17.81 6.12 -3.18
N THR A 179 -16.67 6.69 -2.79
CA THR A 179 -16.57 8.11 -2.38
C THR A 179 -16.14 9.06 -3.51
N ILE A 180 -15.82 8.55 -4.70
CA ILE A 180 -15.41 9.36 -5.86
C ILE A 180 -16.63 10.10 -6.45
N PRO A 181 -16.63 11.44 -6.54
CA PRO A 181 -17.72 12.21 -7.13
C PRO A 181 -18.04 11.81 -8.57
N LEU A 182 -19.31 11.85 -8.96
CA LEU A 182 -19.78 11.45 -10.30
C LEU A 182 -19.07 12.22 -11.41
N ALA A 183 -18.89 13.54 -11.26
CA ALA A 183 -18.17 14.37 -12.23
C ALA A 183 -16.73 13.87 -12.50
N LYS A 184 -16.02 13.40 -11.45
CA LYS A 184 -14.67 12.83 -11.61
C LYS A 184 -14.68 11.46 -12.27
N LEU A 185 -15.72 10.66 -12.05
CA LEU A 185 -15.91 9.38 -12.73
C LEU A 185 -16.23 9.60 -14.21
N PHE A 186 -17.08 10.57 -14.53
CA PHE A 186 -17.38 10.96 -15.89
C PHE A 186 -16.13 11.43 -16.62
N GLU A 187 -15.37 12.39 -16.06
CA GLU A 187 -14.14 12.88 -16.68
C GLU A 187 -13.09 11.76 -16.86
N LEU A 188 -12.99 10.84 -15.89
CA LEU A 188 -12.14 9.65 -15.99
C LEU A 188 -12.53 8.75 -17.17
N PHE A 189 -13.81 8.35 -17.25
CA PHE A 189 -14.28 7.45 -18.31
C PHE A 189 -14.24 8.11 -19.67
N HIS A 190 -14.64 9.38 -19.76
CA HIS A 190 -14.57 10.16 -20.99
C HIS A 190 -13.13 10.24 -21.52
N THR A 191 -12.16 10.61 -20.66
CA THR A 191 -10.75 10.69 -21.05
C THR A 191 -10.21 9.36 -21.59
N TYR A 192 -10.61 8.23 -20.99
CA TYR A 192 -10.13 6.92 -21.42
C TYR A 192 -10.84 6.39 -22.67
N ILE A 193 -12.16 6.49 -22.74
CA ILE A 193 -12.95 6.01 -23.89
C ILE A 193 -12.60 6.84 -25.13
N PHE A 194 -12.60 8.18 -25.00
CA PHE A 194 -12.23 9.08 -26.08
C PHE A 194 -10.77 8.85 -26.50
N GLY A 195 -9.83 8.81 -25.55
CA GLY A 195 -8.41 8.61 -25.85
C GLY A 195 -8.14 7.30 -26.59
N ILE A 196 -8.73 6.18 -26.15
CA ILE A 196 -8.57 4.88 -26.81
C ILE A 196 -9.16 4.91 -28.23
N ALA A 197 -10.35 5.51 -28.42
CA ALA A 197 -10.99 5.61 -29.72
C ALA A 197 -10.16 6.42 -30.74
N HIS A 198 -9.36 7.38 -30.26
CA HIS A 198 -8.49 8.23 -31.09
C HIS A 198 -7.02 7.74 -31.12
N GLY A 199 -6.74 6.51 -30.67
CA GLY A 199 -5.40 5.92 -30.72
C GLY A 199 -4.43 6.41 -29.64
N GLU A 200 -4.89 7.23 -28.70
CA GLU A 200 -4.12 7.69 -27.56
C GLU A 200 -4.04 6.63 -26.46
N ARG A 201 -3.01 6.74 -25.59
CA ARG A 201 -2.83 5.86 -24.42
C ARG A 201 -2.71 6.68 -23.15
N PRO A 202 -3.85 7.10 -22.54
CA PRO A 202 -3.83 7.92 -21.34
C PRO A 202 -3.14 7.19 -20.18
N MET A 203 -2.11 7.81 -19.61
CA MET A 203 -1.36 7.22 -18.49
C MET A 203 -2.11 7.37 -17.17
N LEU A 204 -2.25 6.27 -16.42
CA LEU A 204 -2.99 6.24 -15.15
C LEU A 204 -2.50 7.29 -14.13
N LYS A 205 -1.19 7.55 -14.10
CA LYS A 205 -0.60 8.54 -13.21
C LYS A 205 -0.99 9.97 -13.58
N GLN A 206 -1.02 10.30 -14.87
CA GLN A 206 -1.36 11.64 -15.35
C GLN A 206 -2.85 11.90 -15.17
N VAL A 207 -3.70 10.95 -15.57
CA VAL A 207 -5.14 11.04 -15.38
C VAL A 207 -5.49 11.07 -13.89
N GLY A 208 -4.83 10.23 -13.08
CA GLY A 208 -4.96 10.26 -11.63
C GLY A 208 -4.57 11.60 -11.02
N ALA A 209 -3.41 12.16 -11.38
CA ALA A 209 -2.94 13.44 -10.87
C ALA A 209 -3.93 14.58 -11.20
N ARG A 210 -4.42 14.65 -12.44
CA ARG A 210 -5.41 15.66 -12.87
C ARG A 210 -6.71 15.58 -12.06
N LEU A 211 -7.18 14.37 -11.76
CA LEU A 211 -8.42 14.13 -11.03
C LEU A 211 -8.24 14.11 -9.50
N GLY A 212 -7.02 14.24 -8.99
CA GLY A 212 -6.70 14.06 -7.57
C GLY A 212 -6.99 12.65 -7.06
N LEU A 213 -6.77 11.64 -7.91
CA LEU A 213 -6.95 10.22 -7.62
C LEU A 213 -5.60 9.49 -7.70
N HIS A 214 -5.33 8.58 -6.76
CA HIS A 214 -4.15 7.73 -6.84
C HIS A 214 -4.27 6.76 -8.03
N PHE A 215 -3.17 6.48 -8.74
CA PHE A 215 -3.17 5.69 -9.98
C PHE A 215 -3.74 4.26 -9.79
N THR A 216 -3.61 3.68 -8.60
CA THR A 216 -4.21 2.37 -8.28
C THR A 216 -5.74 2.45 -8.19
N THR A 217 -6.28 3.58 -7.74
CA THR A 217 -7.73 3.84 -7.71
C THR A 217 -8.26 3.96 -9.13
N VAL A 218 -7.59 4.74 -9.98
CA VAL A 218 -7.89 4.87 -11.43
C VAL A 218 -7.93 3.50 -12.10
N SER A 219 -6.89 2.66 -11.89
CA SER A 219 -6.83 1.31 -12.44
C SER A 219 -8.00 0.43 -12.00
N LYS A 220 -8.37 0.46 -10.71
CA LYS A 220 -9.47 -0.33 -10.18
C LYS A 220 -10.81 0.10 -10.78
N VAL A 221 -11.02 1.40 -10.98
CA VAL A 221 -12.26 1.95 -11.57
C VAL A 221 -12.42 1.49 -13.01
N LEU A 222 -11.37 1.63 -13.83
CA LEU A 222 -11.40 1.28 -15.25
C LEU A 222 -11.59 -0.22 -15.50
N ILE A 223 -10.87 -1.08 -14.75
CA ILE A 223 -11.01 -2.56 -14.85
C ILE A 223 -12.43 -2.97 -14.51
N LYS A 224 -13.04 -2.34 -13.50
CA LYS A 224 -14.33 -2.79 -12.97
C LYS A 224 -15.48 -2.53 -13.94
N MET A 225 -15.40 -1.48 -14.75
CA MET A 225 -16.43 -1.09 -15.72
C MET A 225 -16.05 -1.42 -17.17
N ASP A 226 -14.97 -2.19 -17.37
CA ASP A 226 -14.45 -2.55 -18.70
C ASP A 226 -14.33 -1.34 -19.65
N ALA A 227 -13.72 -0.26 -19.16
CA ALA A 227 -13.53 0.98 -19.91
C ALA A 227 -12.19 1.06 -20.66
N GLY A 228 -11.51 -0.08 -20.80
CA GLY A 228 -10.19 -0.19 -21.44
C GLY A 228 -9.10 -0.75 -20.52
N LYS A 229 -8.01 -1.23 -21.13
CA LYS A 229 -6.85 -1.77 -20.41
C LYS A 229 -6.07 -0.64 -19.72
N PRO A 230 -5.90 -0.67 -18.39
CA PRO A 230 -5.17 0.38 -17.67
C PRO A 230 -3.73 0.52 -18.17
N TYR A 231 -3.37 1.67 -18.73
CA TYR A 231 -2.01 1.92 -19.20
C TYR A 231 -1.17 2.59 -18.10
N VAL A 232 -0.33 1.81 -17.43
CA VAL A 232 0.55 2.28 -16.34
C VAL A 232 1.73 3.13 -16.87
N GLY A 233 1.85 3.26 -18.20
CA GLY A 233 3.10 3.65 -18.85
C GLY A 233 4.08 2.48 -18.80
N VAL A 234 4.82 2.26 -19.88
CA VAL A 234 6.06 1.48 -19.77
C VAL A 234 6.95 2.35 -18.89
N LYS A 235 7.21 1.93 -17.64
CA LYS A 235 8.36 2.50 -16.93
C LYS A 235 9.52 2.34 -17.90
N HIS A 236 10.12 3.45 -18.35
CA HIS A 236 11.44 3.42 -18.93
C HIS A 236 12.36 2.91 -17.82
N TYR A 237 12.37 1.59 -17.64
CA TYR A 237 13.42 0.93 -16.92
C TYR A 237 14.62 1.14 -17.82
N GLU A 238 15.54 2.01 -17.40
CA GLU A 238 16.90 1.96 -17.93
C GLU A 238 17.31 0.49 -17.94
N LYS A 239 17.47 -0.04 -19.16
CA LYS A 239 17.92 -1.41 -19.33
C LYS A 239 19.27 -1.52 -18.65
N LEU A 240 19.53 -2.67 -18.03
CA LEU A 240 20.90 -2.96 -17.59
C LEU A 240 21.80 -2.88 -18.83
N THR A 241 22.96 -2.26 -18.70
CA THR A 241 23.98 -2.32 -19.76
C THR A 241 24.45 -3.76 -19.94
N SER A 242 25.06 -4.10 -21.08
CA SER A 242 25.60 -5.44 -21.32
C SER A 242 26.56 -5.87 -20.21
N TYR A 243 27.40 -4.94 -19.74
CA TYR A 243 28.30 -5.16 -18.62
C TYR A 243 27.55 -5.41 -17.29
N GLN A 244 26.54 -4.60 -16.96
CA GLN A 244 25.70 -4.84 -15.78
C GLN A 244 24.97 -6.19 -15.84
N MET A 245 24.57 -6.64 -17.04
CA MET A 245 23.98 -7.98 -17.21
C MET A 245 25.00 -9.09 -16.91
N ARG A 246 26.27 -8.94 -17.31
CA ARG A 246 27.35 -9.87 -16.96
C ARG A 246 27.60 -9.91 -15.45
N GLN A 247 27.65 -8.75 -14.79
CA GLN A 247 27.78 -8.67 -13.33
C GLN A 247 26.64 -9.37 -12.60
N VAL A 248 25.38 -9.13 -13.00
CA VAL A 248 24.21 -9.79 -12.40
C VAL A 248 24.20 -11.29 -12.69
N ALA A 249 24.61 -11.71 -13.90
CA ALA A 249 24.73 -13.12 -14.24
C ALA A 249 25.79 -13.83 -13.37
N MET A 250 26.98 -13.25 -13.24
CA MET A 250 28.05 -13.75 -12.37
C MET A 250 27.56 -13.85 -10.92
N ALA A 251 26.95 -12.80 -10.40
CA ALA A 251 26.39 -12.79 -9.04
C ALA A 251 25.33 -13.88 -8.80
N CYS A 252 24.56 -14.28 -9.83
CA CYS A 252 23.58 -15.37 -9.72
C CYS A 252 24.19 -16.78 -9.81
N ILE A 253 25.39 -16.90 -10.38
CA ILE A 253 26.09 -18.17 -10.67
C ILE A 253 27.00 -18.55 -9.50
N VAL A 254 27.63 -17.55 -8.88
CA VAL A 254 28.50 -17.72 -7.73
C VAL A 254 27.67 -18.01 -6.50
N ASP A 255 28.02 -19.08 -5.80
CA ASP A 255 27.35 -19.50 -4.58
C ASP A 255 27.89 -18.69 -3.39
N THR A 256 27.38 -17.48 -3.23
CA THR A 256 27.59 -16.67 -2.02
C THR A 256 26.34 -16.71 -1.14
N ARG A 257 26.52 -16.49 0.15
CA ARG A 257 25.43 -16.42 1.13
C ARG A 257 24.64 -15.09 1.04
N LEU A 258 24.72 -14.37 -0.08
CA LEU A 258 24.13 -13.04 -0.27
C LEU A 258 22.76 -13.10 -0.97
N ASN A 259 21.78 -12.38 -0.43
CA ASN A 259 20.46 -12.28 -1.06
C ASN A 259 20.46 -11.25 -2.21
N ASN A 260 19.39 -11.22 -3.02
CA ASN A 260 19.27 -10.28 -4.15
C ASN A 260 19.38 -8.80 -3.75
N SER A 261 18.95 -8.43 -2.55
CA SER A 261 19.03 -7.05 -2.08
C SER A 261 20.46 -6.67 -1.75
N ASP A 262 21.21 -7.56 -1.09
CA ASP A 262 22.62 -7.35 -0.75
C ASP A 262 23.51 -7.41 -2.00
N MET A 263 23.29 -8.36 -2.90
CA MET A 263 23.99 -8.38 -4.20
C MET A 263 23.72 -7.12 -5.01
N GLY A 264 22.46 -6.67 -5.08
CA GLY A 264 22.10 -5.43 -5.75
C GLY A 264 22.76 -4.21 -5.08
N TYR A 265 22.79 -4.15 -3.76
CA TYR A 265 23.46 -3.08 -3.01
C TYR A 265 24.97 -3.01 -3.32
N LEU A 266 25.67 -4.15 -3.29
CA LEU A 266 27.10 -4.23 -3.58
C LEU A 266 27.44 -3.83 -5.03
N LEU A 267 26.57 -4.18 -5.98
CA LEU A 267 26.75 -3.82 -7.39
C LEU A 267 26.24 -2.42 -7.76
N GLY A 268 25.61 -1.70 -6.82
CA GLY A 268 24.91 -0.44 -7.14
C GLY A 268 23.70 -0.63 -8.07
N ILE A 269 23.17 -1.85 -8.18
CA ILE A 269 22.05 -2.19 -9.05
C ILE A 269 20.77 -2.30 -8.22
N PRO A 270 19.67 -1.59 -8.61
CA PRO A 270 18.42 -1.67 -7.90
C PRO A 270 17.91 -3.13 -7.74
N PRO A 271 17.47 -3.56 -6.54
CA PRO A 271 17.07 -4.95 -6.28
C PRO A 271 15.96 -5.48 -7.19
N ASN A 272 15.09 -4.59 -7.67
CA ASN A 272 14.05 -4.94 -8.64
C ASN A 272 14.65 -5.33 -10.01
N LYS A 273 15.71 -4.65 -10.50
CA LYS A 273 16.38 -5.01 -11.75
C LYS A 273 17.02 -6.40 -11.63
N PHE A 274 17.66 -6.68 -10.50
CA PHE A 274 18.26 -7.98 -10.19
C PHE A 274 17.21 -9.11 -10.19
N ARG A 275 16.08 -8.88 -9.49
CA ARG A 275 14.95 -9.82 -9.45
C ARG A 275 14.34 -10.05 -10.83
N ASP A 276 14.15 -9.00 -11.61
CA ASP A 276 13.54 -9.08 -12.94
C ASP A 276 14.46 -9.82 -13.92
N PHE A 277 15.77 -9.56 -13.91
CA PHE A 277 16.77 -10.29 -14.68
C PHE A 277 16.70 -11.79 -14.37
N ARG A 278 16.79 -12.14 -13.10
CA ARG A 278 16.76 -13.53 -12.62
C ARG A 278 15.47 -14.26 -13.01
N ARG A 279 14.33 -13.56 -12.90
CA ARG A 279 13.01 -14.09 -13.31
C ARG A 279 12.96 -14.37 -14.82
N ARG A 280 13.44 -13.45 -15.65
CA ARG A 280 13.46 -13.61 -17.12
C ARG A 280 14.37 -14.76 -17.58
N ARG A 281 15.44 -15.04 -16.82
CA ARG A 281 16.38 -16.13 -17.11
C ARG A 281 16.03 -17.45 -16.38
N SER A 282 14.87 -17.53 -15.75
CA SER A 282 14.39 -18.70 -15.00
C SER A 282 15.39 -19.25 -13.98
N LEU A 283 16.21 -18.36 -13.42
CA LEU A 283 17.23 -18.73 -12.45
C LEU A 283 16.60 -18.96 -11.08
N LYS A 284 16.80 -20.15 -10.52
CA LYS A 284 16.24 -20.52 -9.21
C LYS A 284 16.68 -19.52 -8.14
N ALA A 285 15.70 -18.86 -7.53
CA ALA A 285 15.34 -19.03 -6.13
C ALA A 285 16.37 -19.46 -5.03
N ARG A 286 17.71 -19.45 -5.15
CA ARG A 286 18.58 -19.51 -3.96
C ARG A 286 18.22 -18.33 -3.06
N GLN A 287 17.51 -18.59 -1.97
CA GLN A 287 17.34 -17.65 -0.87
C GLN A 287 18.41 -18.03 0.16
N PRO A 288 19.62 -17.48 0.08
CA PRO A 288 20.56 -17.69 1.16
C PRO A 288 20.01 -17.08 2.45
N PRO A 289 20.34 -17.68 3.60
CA PRO A 289 19.83 -17.23 4.88
C PRO A 289 20.25 -15.77 5.14
N PHE A 290 19.38 -15.01 5.79
CA PHE A 290 19.76 -13.73 6.40
C PHE A 290 20.92 -13.96 7.37
N LEU A 291 21.75 -12.93 7.60
CA LEU A 291 22.84 -13.02 8.59
C LEU A 291 22.33 -13.51 9.94
N LYS A 292 21.13 -13.04 10.31
CA LYS A 292 20.43 -13.47 11.51
C LYS A 292 18.93 -13.23 11.37
N ASN A 293 18.13 -14.19 11.84
CA ASN A 293 16.71 -14.02 12.12
C ASN A 293 16.55 -13.84 13.64
N ASP A 294 16.19 -12.63 14.09
CA ASP A 294 15.76 -12.47 15.49
C ASP A 294 14.28 -12.88 15.63
N CYS A 295 13.91 -13.39 16.80
CA CYS A 295 12.55 -13.82 17.16
C CYS A 295 11.47 -12.71 17.04
N PHE A 296 11.89 -11.45 16.84
CA PHE A 296 11.01 -10.29 16.63
C PHE A 296 10.90 -9.87 15.15
N GLY A 297 11.35 -10.70 14.20
CA GLY A 297 11.00 -10.58 12.78
C GLY A 297 11.84 -9.61 11.94
N ARG A 298 12.80 -8.86 12.52
CA ARG A 298 13.78 -8.12 11.71
C ARG A 298 14.85 -9.05 11.18
N LYS A 299 15.06 -8.98 9.87
CA LYS A 299 16.08 -9.70 9.11
C LYS A 299 17.31 -8.83 8.96
N LEU A 300 18.44 -9.26 9.53
CA LEU A 300 19.73 -8.57 9.38
C LEU A 300 20.34 -8.89 8.02
N MET A 301 20.70 -7.85 7.27
CA MET A 301 21.26 -7.97 5.92
C MET A 301 22.75 -7.58 5.90
N TYR A 302 23.50 -8.01 4.89
CA TYR A 302 24.90 -7.62 4.73
C TYR A 302 25.05 -6.12 4.49
N SER A 303 24.11 -5.51 3.77
CA SER A 303 24.05 -4.06 3.57
C SER A 303 23.89 -3.27 4.88
N ASP A 304 23.20 -3.82 5.90
CA ASP A 304 23.14 -3.20 7.23
C ASP A 304 24.53 -3.20 7.89
N ALA A 305 25.25 -4.31 7.78
CA ALA A 305 26.60 -4.47 8.31
C ALA A 305 27.58 -3.48 7.65
N ILE A 306 27.57 -3.41 6.32
CA ILE A 306 28.46 -2.53 5.55
C ILE A 306 28.21 -1.07 5.90
N ARG A 307 26.95 -0.63 5.95
CA ARG A 307 26.62 0.76 6.33
C ARG A 307 27.06 1.08 7.75
N LEU A 308 26.94 0.12 8.67
CA LEU A 308 27.42 0.29 10.04
C LEU A 308 28.94 0.46 10.06
N TYR A 309 29.69 -0.38 9.33
CA TYR A 309 31.15 -0.32 9.29
C TYR A 309 31.67 0.94 8.61
N GLN A 310 31.03 1.37 7.52
CA GLN A 310 31.32 2.63 6.84
C GLN A 310 31.12 3.81 7.79
N ALA A 311 29.96 3.91 8.44
CA ALA A 311 29.70 5.01 9.38
C ALA A 311 30.71 5.06 10.54
N LEU A 312 31.17 3.92 11.03
CA LEU A 312 32.23 3.85 12.05
C LEU A 312 33.60 4.26 11.49
N GLY A 313 33.92 3.86 10.25
CA GLY A 313 35.13 4.28 9.54
C GLY A 313 35.17 5.78 9.27
N ASP A 314 34.01 6.39 9.03
CA ASP A 314 33.82 7.84 8.89
C ASP A 314 33.95 8.59 10.24
N GLY A 315 34.30 7.91 11.33
CA GLY A 315 34.52 8.48 12.64
C GLY A 315 33.24 8.70 13.48
N CYS A 316 32.08 8.19 13.04
CA CYS A 316 30.86 8.28 13.87
C CYS A 316 30.99 7.43 15.13
N SER A 317 30.38 7.88 16.24
CA SER A 317 30.24 7.03 17.42
C SER A 317 29.33 5.83 17.12
N LEU A 318 29.48 4.74 17.88
CA LEU A 318 28.61 3.56 17.74
C LEU A 318 27.12 3.89 17.92
N LYS A 319 26.80 4.88 18.76
CA LYS A 319 25.42 5.35 18.98
C LYS A 319 24.87 6.01 17.70
N GLU A 320 25.64 6.88 17.08
CA GLU A 320 25.25 7.61 15.87
C GLU A 320 25.18 6.68 14.65
N ALA A 321 26.21 5.85 14.44
CA ALA A 321 26.26 4.89 13.35
C ALA A 321 25.04 3.94 13.38
N ARG A 322 24.72 3.43 14.58
CA ARG A 322 23.51 2.62 14.80
C ARG A 322 22.23 3.36 14.42
N LEU A 323 22.08 4.62 14.84
CA LEU A 323 20.88 5.40 14.56
C LEU A 323 20.74 5.71 13.06
N LYS A 324 21.84 6.02 12.38
CA LYS A 324 21.88 6.24 10.92
C LYS A 324 21.41 5.02 10.14
N VAL A 325 21.84 3.82 10.55
CA VAL A 325 21.43 2.55 9.91
C VAL A 325 20.07 2.06 10.45
N GLY A 326 19.57 2.66 11.54
CA GLY A 326 18.34 2.29 12.21
C GLY A 326 18.42 0.93 12.91
N LEU A 327 19.57 0.52 13.44
CA LEU A 327 19.79 -0.78 14.11
C LEU A 327 19.46 -0.72 15.62
N SER A 328 19.14 -1.87 16.22
CA SER A 328 19.12 -1.98 17.69
C SER A 328 20.54 -2.07 18.24
N HIS A 329 20.73 -1.77 19.52
CA HIS A 329 22.05 -1.89 20.16
C HIS A 329 22.58 -3.34 20.15
N LYS A 330 21.67 -4.30 20.33
CA LYS A 330 21.97 -5.74 20.28
C LYS A 330 22.43 -6.17 18.88
N ASP A 331 21.76 -5.69 17.84
CA ASP A 331 22.08 -6.03 16.45
C ASP A 331 23.42 -5.43 16.02
N ALA A 332 23.67 -4.16 16.34
CA ALA A 332 24.94 -3.50 16.04
C ALA A 332 26.11 -4.22 16.72
N ARG A 333 25.98 -4.62 17.99
CA ARG A 333 27.00 -5.40 18.69
C ARG A 333 27.20 -6.78 18.08
N TRP A 334 26.12 -7.45 17.65
CA TRP A 334 26.23 -8.75 17.00
C TRP A 334 26.98 -8.64 15.68
N LEU A 335 26.67 -7.65 14.85
CA LEU A 335 27.39 -7.38 13.60
C LEU A 335 28.88 -7.18 13.85
N LEU A 336 29.25 -6.32 14.81
CA LEU A 336 30.65 -6.07 15.14
C LEU A 336 31.40 -7.31 15.63
N ARG A 337 30.74 -8.19 16.39
CA ARG A 337 31.35 -9.46 16.84
C ARG A 337 31.63 -10.43 15.69
N ASN A 338 30.78 -10.41 14.66
CA ASN A 338 30.89 -11.30 13.50
C ASN A 338 31.52 -10.59 12.28
N ARG A 339 32.16 -9.42 12.50
CA ARG A 339 32.65 -8.55 11.42
C ARG A 339 33.56 -9.28 10.44
N ARG A 340 34.52 -10.06 10.96
CA ARG A 340 35.51 -10.78 10.13
C ARG A 340 34.84 -11.76 9.17
N GLU A 341 33.88 -12.55 9.63
CA GLU A 341 33.18 -13.53 8.79
C GLU A 341 32.33 -12.83 7.72
N ILE A 342 31.68 -11.73 8.09
CA ILE A 342 30.88 -10.91 7.18
C ILE A 342 31.77 -10.29 6.08
N GLU A 343 32.91 -9.72 6.46
CA GLU A 343 33.86 -9.13 5.51
C GLU A 343 34.45 -10.19 4.57
N ILE A 344 34.77 -11.39 5.05
CA ILE A 344 35.25 -12.49 4.20
C ILE A 344 34.21 -12.86 3.14
N GLU A 345 32.93 -12.98 3.49
CA GLU A 345 31.90 -13.35 2.53
C GLU A 345 31.64 -12.23 1.50
N VAL A 346 31.69 -10.96 1.94
CA VAL A 346 31.59 -9.79 1.04
C VAL A 346 32.78 -9.75 0.09
N GLU A 347 34.00 -9.94 0.60
CA GLU A 347 35.22 -9.92 -0.21
C GLU A 347 35.22 -11.08 -1.21
N ARG A 348 34.78 -12.27 -0.78
CA ARG A 348 34.59 -13.41 -1.67
C ARG A 348 33.65 -13.09 -2.82
N PHE A 349 32.52 -12.43 -2.56
CA PHE A 349 31.62 -11.96 -3.60
C PHE A 349 32.29 -10.96 -4.54
N MET A 350 32.96 -9.95 -3.98
CA MET A 350 33.61 -8.89 -4.76
C MET A 350 34.74 -9.44 -5.64
N ASN A 351 35.48 -10.45 -5.20
CA ASN A 351 36.52 -11.10 -6.01
C ASN A 351 35.97 -11.72 -7.30
N TYR A 352 34.77 -12.29 -7.29
CA TYR A 352 34.15 -12.78 -8.53
C TYR A 352 33.68 -11.65 -9.46
N ILE A 353 33.34 -10.48 -8.90
CA ILE A 353 33.01 -9.31 -9.71
C ILE A 353 34.28 -8.74 -10.34
N ARG A 354 35.37 -8.60 -9.55
CA ARG A 354 36.68 -8.20 -10.05
C ARG A 354 37.23 -9.18 -11.10
N ALA A 355 36.88 -10.46 -11.01
CA ALA A 355 37.23 -11.44 -12.03
C ALA A 355 36.71 -11.07 -13.42
N LEU A 356 35.50 -10.51 -13.53
CA LEU A 356 34.97 -10.02 -14.81
C LEU A 356 35.83 -8.88 -15.37
N ASP A 357 36.19 -7.92 -14.52
CA ASP A 357 37.04 -6.78 -14.91
C ASP A 357 38.42 -7.25 -15.35
N LEU A 358 38.97 -8.25 -14.65
CA LEU A 358 40.24 -8.87 -14.99
C LEU A 358 40.19 -9.54 -16.36
N TYR A 359 39.15 -10.35 -16.62
CA TYR A 359 39.02 -11.05 -17.91
C TYR A 359 38.82 -10.08 -19.06
N ASP A 360 37.99 -9.05 -18.86
CA ASP A 360 37.77 -8.01 -19.86
C ASP A 360 39.07 -7.23 -20.16
N ALA A 361 39.87 -6.89 -19.14
CA ALA A 361 41.16 -6.26 -19.34
C ALA A 361 42.15 -7.15 -20.11
N LEU A 362 42.22 -8.44 -19.77
CA LEU A 362 43.09 -9.38 -20.49
C LEU A 362 42.66 -9.57 -21.94
N ASP A 363 41.36 -9.61 -22.22
CA ASP A 363 40.82 -9.74 -23.58
C ASP A 363 41.05 -8.50 -24.43
N LEU A 364 41.15 -7.33 -23.80
CA LEU A 364 41.56 -6.08 -24.43
C LEU A 364 43.08 -6.01 -24.69
N GLY A 365 43.84 -7.01 -24.25
CA GLY A 365 45.28 -7.13 -24.51
C GLY A 365 46.17 -6.47 -23.47
N TYR A 366 45.63 -6.06 -22.32
CA TYR A 366 46.45 -5.53 -21.22
C TYR A 366 47.35 -6.61 -20.61
N GLY A 367 48.56 -6.23 -20.19
CA GLY A 367 49.46 -7.13 -19.48
C GLY A 367 48.93 -7.53 -18.09
N LYS A 368 49.48 -8.60 -17.49
CA LYS A 368 49.06 -9.11 -16.17
C LYS A 368 48.96 -8.01 -15.10
N GLU A 369 50.02 -7.22 -14.95
CA GLU A 369 50.10 -6.20 -13.89
C GLU A 369 49.07 -5.07 -14.10
N GLU A 370 48.91 -4.61 -15.34
CA GLU A 370 47.92 -3.59 -15.70
C GLU A 370 46.49 -4.12 -15.54
N ALA A 371 46.22 -5.35 -15.97
CA ALA A 371 44.91 -5.97 -15.82
C ALA A 371 44.53 -6.19 -14.34
N MET A 372 45.49 -6.62 -13.51
CA MET A 372 45.30 -6.71 -12.05
C MET A 372 45.01 -5.35 -11.42
N TYR A 373 45.73 -4.30 -11.83
CA TYR A 373 45.50 -2.94 -11.37
C TYR A 373 44.10 -2.44 -11.74
N LEU A 374 43.69 -2.61 -13.00
CA LEU A 374 42.36 -2.21 -13.50
C LEU A 374 41.23 -2.95 -12.78
N ALA A 375 41.42 -4.23 -12.48
CA ALA A 375 40.47 -5.05 -11.75
C ALA A 375 40.48 -4.83 -10.22
N GLY A 376 41.41 -4.02 -9.69
CA GLY A 376 41.57 -3.81 -8.24
C GLY A 376 42.02 -5.06 -7.49
N ILE A 377 42.79 -5.95 -8.14
CA ILE A 377 43.33 -7.17 -7.55
C ILE A 377 44.76 -6.88 -7.06
N THR A 378 44.96 -6.94 -5.75
CA THR A 378 46.24 -6.58 -5.13
C THR A 378 47.14 -7.78 -4.82
N SER A 379 46.62 -9.01 -4.96
CA SER A 379 47.30 -10.25 -4.59
C SER A 379 47.51 -11.13 -5.82
N GLU A 380 48.75 -11.58 -6.06
CA GLU A 380 49.02 -12.55 -7.12
C GLU A 380 48.33 -13.89 -6.90
N VAL A 381 48.12 -14.29 -5.64
CA VAL A 381 47.42 -15.52 -5.29
C VAL A 381 45.97 -15.46 -5.78
N ASP A 382 45.31 -14.32 -5.59
CA ASP A 382 43.93 -14.10 -6.05
C ASP A 382 43.87 -14.07 -7.58
N TYR A 383 44.87 -13.47 -8.25
CA TYR A 383 44.97 -13.50 -9.71
C TYR A 383 44.99 -14.94 -10.24
N TYR A 384 45.91 -15.77 -9.77
CA TYR A 384 46.02 -17.15 -10.28
C TYR A 384 44.77 -17.98 -9.97
N TYR A 385 44.17 -17.79 -8.79
CA TYR A 385 42.91 -18.44 -8.42
C TYR A 385 41.77 -18.06 -9.38
N LEU A 386 41.63 -16.77 -9.70
CA LEU A 386 40.59 -16.28 -10.62
C LEU A 386 40.84 -16.73 -12.06
N ILE A 387 42.08 -16.71 -12.53
CA ILE A 387 42.43 -17.17 -13.89
C ILE A 387 42.13 -18.66 -14.07
N GLN A 388 42.44 -19.49 -13.08
CA GLN A 388 42.15 -20.93 -13.13
C GLN A 388 40.64 -21.21 -13.26
N ALA A 389 39.79 -20.35 -12.69
CA ALA A 389 38.34 -20.49 -12.74
C ALA A 389 37.71 -19.89 -14.02
N ARG A 390 38.49 -19.20 -14.86
CA ARG A 390 38.02 -18.35 -15.96
C ARG A 390 37.08 -19.08 -16.92
N GLU A 391 37.57 -20.14 -17.58
CA GLU A 391 36.80 -20.87 -18.59
C GLU A 391 35.47 -21.38 -18.05
N THR A 392 35.48 -21.90 -16.81
CA THR A 392 34.28 -22.44 -16.17
C THR A 392 33.27 -21.34 -15.83
N LEU A 393 33.73 -20.18 -15.36
CA LEU A 393 32.86 -19.08 -15.00
C LEU A 393 32.28 -18.37 -16.23
N GLU A 394 33.10 -18.08 -17.24
CA GLU A 394 32.68 -17.44 -18.49
C GLU A 394 31.64 -18.29 -19.23
N ALA A 395 31.89 -19.59 -19.40
CA ALA A 395 30.92 -20.49 -20.03
C ALA A 395 29.56 -20.53 -19.30
N ARG A 396 29.57 -20.45 -17.96
CA ARG A 396 28.34 -20.38 -17.16
C ARG A 396 27.63 -19.04 -17.32
N VAL A 397 28.38 -17.93 -17.35
CA VAL A 397 27.83 -16.58 -17.57
C VAL A 397 27.19 -16.48 -18.94
N GLU A 398 27.89 -16.91 -19.99
CA GLU A 398 27.39 -16.94 -21.35
C GLU A 398 26.13 -17.79 -21.47
N LYS A 399 26.10 -18.98 -20.88
CA LYS A 399 24.90 -19.82 -20.84
C LYS A 399 23.69 -19.12 -20.22
N VAL A 400 23.90 -18.35 -19.14
CA VAL A 400 22.84 -17.56 -18.51
C VAL A 400 22.38 -16.40 -19.40
N LEU A 401 23.31 -15.74 -20.09
CA LEU A 401 23.00 -14.63 -20.99
C LEU A 401 22.36 -15.10 -22.30
N ALA A 402 22.70 -16.30 -22.77
CA ALA A 402 22.14 -16.94 -23.96
C ALA A 402 20.73 -17.49 -23.73
N ASN A 403 20.39 -17.88 -22.49
CA ASN A 403 19.06 -18.33 -22.07
C ASN A 403 18.04 -17.20 -22.13
N SER A 404 17.73 -16.73 -23.33
CA SER A 404 16.66 -15.79 -23.60
C SER A 404 15.47 -16.67 -23.88
N GLN A 405 14.59 -16.87 -22.90
CA GLN A 405 13.24 -17.27 -23.30
C GLN A 405 12.74 -16.13 -24.19
N SER A 406 12.56 -16.48 -25.46
CA SER A 406 11.84 -15.71 -26.47
C SER A 406 10.69 -14.95 -25.81
N ILE A 407 10.77 -13.62 -25.83
CA ILE A 407 9.59 -12.76 -25.66
C ILE A 407 9.40 -12.06 -26.98
#